data_AF-A0A1A7X522-F1
#
_entry.id   AF-A0A1A7X522-F1
#
_cell.length_a   1.000
_cell.length_b   1.000
_cell.length_c   1.000
_cell.angle_alpha   90.00
_cell.angle_beta   90.00
_cell.angle_gamma   90.00
#
_symmetry.space_group_name_H-M   'P 1'
#
loop_
_entity.id
_entity.type
_entity.pdbx_description
1 polymer ?
#
loop_
_entity_poly.entity_id
_entity_poly.type
_entity_poly.pdbx_seq_one_letter_code
_entity_poly.pdbx_strand_id
1 'polypeptide(L)'
;DMLKDQVVFNYKDIPNFPQSTVHGHAGRLVFGTLKGRPCVCMQGRFHLYEGYPIQKITLPMRIFKLLGVETVILTNAAGGLNQDFKVGDIMV
;
A
#
# COMPACT_ATOMS: atom_id res chain seq x y z
N ASP A 1 9.59 3.12 -9.84
CA ASP A 1 10.65 2.94 -10.85
C ASP A 1 11.16 1.50 -10.97
N MET A 2 11.09 0.65 -9.93
CA MET A 2 11.52 -0.75 -10.05
C MET A 2 10.52 -1.70 -10.72
N LEU A 3 9.22 -1.35 -10.77
CA LEU A 3 8.22 -2.13 -11.50
C LEU A 3 8.38 -1.90 -13.00
N LYS A 4 8.36 -2.98 -13.78
CA LYS A 4 8.29 -2.94 -15.24
C LYS A 4 6.83 -2.97 -15.71
N ASP A 5 6.59 -2.48 -16.93
CA ASP A 5 5.30 -2.53 -17.61
C ASP A 5 4.15 -1.97 -16.77
N GLN A 6 4.38 -0.77 -16.23
CA GLN A 6 3.48 -0.20 -15.22
C GLN A 6 2.15 0.25 -15.82
N VAL A 7 1.06 -0.13 -15.15
CA VAL A 7 -0.26 0.47 -15.34
C VAL A 7 -0.68 1.13 -14.03
N VAL A 8 -0.95 2.43 -14.08
CA VAL A 8 -1.17 3.27 -12.90
C VAL A 8 -2.61 3.76 -12.86
N PHE A 9 -3.26 3.59 -11.71
CA PHE A 9 -4.59 4.12 -11.41
C PHE A 9 -4.49 5.05 -10.20
N ASN A 10 -5.00 6.28 -10.27
CA ASN A 10 -5.13 7.10 -9.08
C ASN A 10 -6.31 6.59 -8.25
N TYR A 11 -6.22 6.62 -6.92
CA TYR A 11 -7.30 6.16 -6.05
C TYR A 11 -8.61 6.91 -6.28
N LYS A 12 -8.53 8.21 -6.58
CA LYS A 12 -9.71 9.04 -6.90
C LYS A 12 -10.49 8.56 -8.14
N ASP A 13 -9.85 7.83 -9.04
CA ASP A 13 -10.44 7.35 -10.30
C ASP A 13 -10.99 5.90 -10.15
N ILE A 14 -10.76 5.25 -9.01
CA ILE A 14 -11.24 3.89 -8.72
C ILE A 14 -12.55 3.99 -7.93
N PRO A 15 -13.66 3.40 -8.40
CA PRO A 15 -14.94 3.44 -7.70
C PRO A 15 -14.83 2.94 -6.26
N ASN A 16 -15.42 3.69 -5.32
CA ASN A 16 -15.49 3.39 -3.89
C ASN A 16 -14.13 3.34 -3.15
N PHE A 17 -13.03 3.65 -3.83
CA PHE A 17 -11.70 3.64 -3.21
C PHE A 17 -11.53 4.86 -2.29
N PRO A 18 -10.88 4.71 -1.12
CA PRO A 18 -10.59 5.85 -0.25
C PRO A 18 -9.51 6.74 -0.88
N GLN A 19 -9.44 8.01 -0.47
CA GLN A 19 -8.36 8.91 -0.87
C GLN A 19 -7.32 8.97 0.25
N SER A 20 -6.04 9.07 -0.11
CA SER A 20 -5.00 9.24 0.90
C SER A 20 -4.72 10.72 1.08
N THR A 21 -4.70 11.18 2.33
CA THR A 21 -4.54 12.61 2.68
C THR A 21 -3.19 12.92 3.32
N VAL A 22 -2.40 11.89 3.60
CA VAL A 22 -1.13 11.99 4.32
C VAL A 22 0.00 12.37 3.38
N HIS A 23 0.86 13.31 3.82
CA HIS A 23 2.04 13.68 3.04
C HIS A 23 2.94 12.46 2.79
N GLY A 24 3.46 12.34 1.56
CA GLY A 24 4.23 11.17 1.12
C GLY A 24 3.39 9.99 0.62
N HIS A 25 2.06 10.02 0.77
CA HIS A 25 1.17 9.03 0.19
C HIS A 25 0.68 9.50 -1.18
N ALA A 26 1.25 8.95 -2.25
CA ALA A 26 0.94 9.39 -3.62
C ALA A 26 -0.52 9.13 -4.05
N GLY A 27 -1.21 8.18 -3.41
CA GLY A 27 -2.60 7.89 -3.70
C GLY A 27 -2.82 7.12 -5.00
N ARG A 28 -1.95 6.13 -5.30
CA ARG A 28 -1.96 5.39 -6.58
C ARG A 28 -1.89 3.88 -6.39
N LEU A 29 -2.57 3.15 -7.26
CA LEU A 29 -2.45 1.71 -7.43
C LEU A 29 -1.62 1.44 -8.68
N VAL A 30 -0.50 0.74 -8.52
CA VAL A 30 0.47 0.51 -9.60
C VAL A 30 0.57 -0.98 -9.86
N PHE A 31 0.05 -1.42 -10.99
CA PHE A 31 0.25 -2.78 -11.49
C PHE A 31 1.54 -2.84 -12.30
N GLY A 32 2.19 -4.00 -12.34
CA GLY A 32 3.35 -4.25 -13.17
C GLY A 32 4.06 -5.53 -12.78
N THR A 33 5.31 -5.66 -13.20
CA THR A 33 6.14 -6.83 -12.90
C THR A 33 7.35 -6.43 -12.06
N LEU A 34 7.55 -7.10 -10.91
CA LEU A 34 8.74 -6.94 -10.06
C LEU A 34 9.56 -8.23 -10.10
N LYS A 35 10.80 -8.15 -10.59
CA LYS A 35 11.70 -9.33 -10.71
C LYS A 35 11.02 -10.56 -11.34
N GLY A 36 10.24 -10.35 -12.40
CA GLY A 36 9.52 -11.41 -13.12
C GLY A 36 8.19 -11.86 -12.50
N ARG A 37 7.77 -11.29 -11.36
CA ARG A 37 6.49 -11.62 -10.71
C ARG A 37 5.46 -10.51 -10.93
N PRO A 38 4.23 -10.84 -11.38
CA PRO A 38 3.14 -9.88 -11.43
C PRO A 38 2.85 -9.33 -10.02
N CYS A 39 2.70 -8.02 -9.91
CA CYS A 39 2.52 -7.33 -8.65
C CYS A 39 1.51 -6.19 -8.81
N VAL A 40 0.79 -5.92 -7.73
CA VAL A 40 0.06 -4.67 -7.53
C VAL A 40 0.59 -3.98 -6.28
N CYS A 41 0.98 -2.72 -6.40
CA CYS A 41 1.54 -1.93 -5.32
C CYS A 41 0.64 -0.75 -4.99
N MET A 42 0.30 -0.61 -3.71
CA MET A 42 -0.30 0.60 -3.18
C MET A 42 0.79 1.62 -2.87
N GLN A 43 0.85 2.71 -3.64
CA GLN A 43 1.71 3.85 -3.32
C GLN A 43 0.96 4.82 -2.40
N GLY A 44 1.08 4.55 -1.11
CA GLY A 44 0.27 5.14 -0.05
C GLY A 44 -0.76 4.15 0.46
N ARG A 45 -1.16 4.31 1.71
CA ARG A 45 -2.25 3.57 2.37
C ARG A 45 -3.21 4.54 3.05
N PHE A 46 -4.24 4.00 3.66
CA PHE A 46 -5.21 4.74 4.45
C PHE A 46 -5.00 4.44 5.93
N HIS A 47 -5.32 5.40 6.78
CA HIS A 47 -5.18 5.25 8.22
C HIS A 47 -6.47 5.57 8.94
N LEU A 48 -6.61 4.99 10.13
CA LEU A 48 -7.77 5.21 11.01
C LEU A 48 -7.87 6.68 11.43
N TYR A 49 -6.74 7.35 11.66
CA TYR A 49 -6.72 8.75 12.04
C TYR A 49 -7.16 9.71 10.92
N GLU A 50 -7.28 9.25 9.67
CA GLU A 50 -7.85 10.05 8.57
C GLU A 50 -9.40 10.08 8.63
N GLY A 51 -10.01 9.40 9.61
CA GLY A 51 -11.46 9.40 9.83
C GLY A 51 -12.22 8.32 9.05
N TYR A 52 -11.51 7.43 8.34
CA TYR A 52 -12.15 6.33 7.62
C TYR A 52 -12.53 5.16 8.56
N PRO A 53 -13.69 4.51 8.34
CA PRO A 53 -14.01 3.29 9.05
C PRO A 53 -13.05 2.15 8.64
N ILE A 54 -12.80 1.20 9.54
CA ILE A 54 -11.85 0.09 9.33
C ILE A 54 -12.16 -0.69 8.05
N GLN A 55 -13.44 -0.89 7.73
CA GLN A 55 -13.90 -1.59 6.53
C GLN A 55 -13.44 -0.88 5.24
N LYS A 56 -13.30 0.44 5.28
CA LYS A 56 -12.86 1.26 4.15
C LYS A 56 -11.34 1.26 4.02
N ILE A 57 -10.62 1.31 5.14
CA ILE A 57 -9.15 1.19 5.18
C ILE A 57 -8.69 -0.17 4.66
N THR A 58 -9.43 -1.23 4.99
CA THR A 58 -9.10 -2.62 4.63
C THR A 58 -9.69 -3.06 3.28
N LEU A 59 -10.47 -2.22 2.61
CA LEU A 59 -11.09 -2.51 1.31
C LEU A 59 -10.10 -3.03 0.25
N PRO A 60 -8.89 -2.46 0.08
CA PRO A 60 -7.94 -2.94 -0.91
C PRO A 60 -7.58 -4.43 -0.74
N MET A 61 -7.54 -4.94 0.49
CA MET A 61 -7.23 -6.35 0.73
C MET A 61 -8.28 -7.29 0.14
N ARG A 62 -9.56 -6.90 0.25
CA ARG A 62 -10.67 -7.68 -0.33
C ARG A 62 -10.63 -7.63 -1.85
N ILE A 63 -10.32 -6.46 -2.42
CA ILE A 63 -10.13 -6.29 -3.87
C ILE A 63 -8.97 -7.16 -4.36
N PHE A 64 -7.82 -7.14 -3.66
CA PHE A 64 -6.66 -7.97 -4.03
C PHE A 64 -6.99 -9.46 -3.98
N LYS A 65 -7.74 -9.91 -2.98
CA LYS A 65 -8.20 -11.31 -2.94
C LYS A 65 -9.07 -11.65 -4.15
N LEU A 66 -9.99 -10.77 -4.55
CA LEU A 66 -10.83 -10.96 -5.74
C LEU A 66 -10.04 -10.92 -7.06
N LEU A 67 -8.93 -10.16 -7.10
CA LEU A 67 -8.00 -10.12 -8.22
C LEU A 67 -7.05 -11.35 -8.27
N GLY A 68 -7.17 -12.28 -7.33
CA GLY A 68 -6.34 -13.50 -7.29
C GLY A 68 -4.99 -13.33 -6.60
N VAL A 69 -4.79 -12.24 -5.83
CA VAL A 69 -3.56 -12.09 -5.03
C VAL A 69 -3.55 -13.13 -3.90
N GLU A 70 -2.48 -13.93 -3.85
CA GLU A 70 -2.30 -14.98 -2.85
C GLU A 70 -1.42 -14.54 -1.68
N THR A 71 -0.53 -13.57 -1.90
CA THR A 71 0.43 -13.08 -0.90
C THR A 71 0.38 -11.57 -0.82
N VAL A 72 0.34 -11.05 0.41
CA VAL A 72 0.38 -9.60 0.69
C VAL A 72 1.63 -9.30 1.52
N ILE A 73 2.40 -8.31 1.07
CA ILE A 73 3.51 -7.75 1.85
C ILE A 73 3.06 -6.38 2.36
N LEU A 74 2.96 -6.24 3.68
CA LEU A 74 2.61 -4.97 4.32
C LEU A 74 3.89 -4.27 4.79
N THR A 75 4.00 -2.97 4.47
CA THR A 75 5.16 -2.15 4.84
C THR A 75 4.72 -0.91 5.61
N ASN A 76 5.49 -0.54 6.63
CA ASN A 76 5.28 0.68 7.38
C ASN A 76 6.58 1.33 7.86
N ALA A 77 6.45 2.59 8.28
CA ALA A 77 7.43 3.25 9.12
C ALA A 77 6.93 3.16 10.56
N ALA A 78 7.82 2.84 11.49
CA ALA A 78 7.52 2.71 12.90
C ALA A 78 8.63 3.36 13.75
N GLY A 79 8.26 3.82 14.94
CA GLY A 79 9.23 4.20 15.96
C GLY A 79 9.74 2.97 16.69
N GLY A 80 11.06 2.76 16.71
CA GLY A 80 11.69 1.67 17.44
C GLY A 80 11.71 1.93 18.95
N LEU A 81 11.08 1.05 19.73
CA LEU A 81 11.14 1.10 21.21
C LEU A 81 12.27 0.25 21.79
N ASN A 82 12.74 -0.75 21.05
CA ASN A 82 13.92 -1.50 21.42
C ASN A 82 15.16 -0.59 21.31
N GLN A 83 15.93 -0.47 22.40
CA GLN A 83 17.09 0.42 22.45
C GLN A 83 18.25 0.00 21.54
N ASP A 84 18.24 -1.25 21.07
CA ASP A 84 19.24 -1.74 20.12
C ASP A 84 18.94 -1.32 18.67
N PHE A 85 17.71 -0.87 18.39
CA PHE A 85 17.32 -0.45 17.05
C PHE A 85 17.90 0.91 16.69
N LYS A 86 18.27 1.05 15.42
CA LYS A 86 18.80 2.27 14.83
C LYS A 86 17.89 2.78 13.72
N VAL A 87 17.96 4.09 13.49
CA VAL A 87 17.25 4.71 12.34
C VAL A 87 17.75 4.07 11.05
N GLY A 88 16.82 3.56 10.24
CA GLY A 88 17.10 2.87 8.98
C GLY A 88 17.08 1.35 9.08
N ASP A 89 16.99 0.77 10.28
CA ASP A 89 16.86 -0.67 10.43
C ASP A 89 15.55 -1.22 9.84
N ILE A 90 15.64 -2.42 9.29
CA ILE A 90 14.47 -3.23 8.91
C ILE A 90 14.20 -4.19 10.05
N MET A 91 13.02 -4.05 10.66
CA MET A 91 12.49 -4.99 11.64
C MET A 91 11.46 -5.89 10.94
N VAL A 92 11.61 -7.21 11.10
CA VAL A 92 10.67 -8.23 10.59
C VAL A 92 9.85 -8.78 11.73
#